data_AF-A0A194V5B5-F1
#
_entry.id   AF-A0A194V5B5-F1
#
_cell.length_a   1.000
_cell.length_b   1.000
_cell.length_c   1.000
_cell.angle_alpha   90.00
_cell.angle_beta   90.00
_cell.angle_gamma   90.00
#
_symmetry.space_group_name_H-M   'P 1'
#
loop_
_entity.id
_entity.type
_entity.pdbx_description
1 polymer ?
#
loop_
_entity_poly.entity_id
_entity_poly.type
_entity_poly.pdbx_seq_one_letter_code
_entity_poly.pdbx_strand_id
1 'polypeptide(L)'
;MESFDKLKTRRRSDYYFILEYRTRWADNDHSVSFPAIAELAMRVNKLGKSSVTYELALFEKEVDEVKSVGELVHVFVDRATGRPSTKGMNETMRCGLERILVGAYHSKL
;
A
#
# COMPACT_ATOMS: atom_id res chain seq x y z
N MET A 1 6.93 21.00 -13.00
CA MET A 1 6.77 20.65 -11.58
C MET A 1 5.50 21.36 -11.10
N GLU A 2 4.40 20.64 -10.83
CA GLU A 2 3.17 21.29 -10.36
C GLU A 2 3.43 21.99 -9.02
N SER A 3 2.91 23.21 -8.84
CA SER A 3 3.04 23.98 -7.60
C SER A 3 2.40 23.24 -6.42
N PHE A 4 3.11 23.14 -5.29
CA PHE A 4 2.63 22.48 -4.07
C PHE A 4 1.28 23.02 -3.58
N ASP A 5 0.97 24.28 -3.85
CA ASP A 5 -0.30 24.89 -3.45
C ASP A 5 -1.51 24.30 -4.19
N LYS A 6 -1.30 23.77 -5.40
CA LYS A 6 -2.36 23.09 -6.17
C LYS A 6 -2.68 21.68 -5.63
N LEU A 7 -1.75 21.04 -4.92
CA LEU A 7 -2.00 19.75 -4.27
C LEU A 7 -2.90 19.93 -3.05
N LYS A 8 -2.76 21.05 -2.32
CA LYS A 8 -3.56 21.38 -1.13
C LYS A 8 -5.04 21.64 -1.44
N THR A 9 -5.39 21.91 -2.69
CA THR A 9 -6.79 22.17 -3.09
C THR A 9 -7.57 20.91 -3.45
N ARG A 10 -6.91 19.74 -3.57
CA ARG A 10 -7.57 18.48 -3.93
C ARG A 10 -8.53 18.03 -2.82
N ARG A 11 -9.70 17.53 -3.22
CA ARG A 11 -10.79 17.04 -2.36
C ARG A 11 -10.92 15.53 -2.47
N ARG A 12 -11.61 14.91 -1.49
CA ARG A 12 -11.89 13.45 -1.48
C ARG A 12 -12.57 12.98 -2.78
N SER A 13 -13.39 13.82 -3.40
CA SER A 13 -14.03 13.57 -4.71
C SER A 13 -13.06 13.48 -5.89
N ASP A 14 -11.85 14.02 -5.77
CA ASP A 14 -10.85 14.01 -6.84
C ASP A 14 -10.13 12.65 -6.93
N TYR A 15 -10.39 11.76 -5.97
CA TYR A 15 -9.82 10.42 -5.90
C TYR A 15 -10.88 9.40 -6.29
N TYR A 16 -10.64 8.67 -7.38
CA TYR A 16 -11.55 7.64 -7.90
C TYR A 16 -11.79 6.47 -6.94
N PHE A 17 -10.85 6.23 -6.03
CA PHE A 17 -10.94 5.16 -5.06
C PHE A 17 -10.71 5.75 -3.68
N ILE A 18 -11.72 5.60 -2.83
CA ILE A 18 -11.59 5.90 -1.41
C ILE A 18 -11.74 4.58 -0.68
N LEU A 19 -10.65 4.18 -0.04
CA LEU A 19 -10.59 2.92 0.66
C LEU A 19 -10.52 3.24 2.15
N GLU A 20 -11.58 2.86 2.88
CA GLU A 20 -11.64 3.04 4.33
C GLU A 20 -10.92 1.88 5.01
N TYR A 21 -9.74 2.16 5.54
CA TYR A 21 -8.96 1.20 6.31
C TYR A 21 -9.02 1.55 7.79
N ARG A 22 -9.32 0.52 8.59
CA ARG A 22 -9.17 0.60 10.04
C ARG A 22 -7.70 0.35 10.33
N THR A 23 -6.91 1.40 10.40
CA THR A 23 -5.51 1.30 10.78
C THR A 23 -5.45 0.79 12.22
N ARG A 24 -5.12 -0.49 12.42
CA ARG A 24 -4.42 -0.89 13.65
C ARG A 24 -3.03 -0.29 13.51
N TRP A 25 -2.88 0.97 13.92
CA TRP A 25 -1.55 1.56 14.11
C TRP A 25 -0.92 0.82 15.28
N ALA A 26 0.00 -0.10 15.00
CA ALA A 26 0.84 -0.70 16.02
C ALA A 26 1.97 0.27 16.39
N ASP A 27 2.66 0.88 15.43
CA ASP A 27 3.88 1.65 15.72
C ASP A 27 3.95 2.92 14.85
N ASN A 28 3.53 4.06 15.40
CA ASN A 28 3.92 5.38 14.88
C ASN A 28 4.88 5.97 15.92
N ASP A 29 6.03 5.32 16.08
CA ASP A 29 6.98 5.65 17.13
C ASP A 29 7.78 6.93 16.82
N HIS A 30 7.81 7.36 15.56
CA HIS A 30 8.65 8.49 15.12
C HIS A 30 8.03 9.35 14.01
N SER A 31 7.88 10.65 14.27
CA SER A 31 7.41 11.63 13.28
C SER A 31 8.47 11.99 12.24
N VAL A 32 8.10 12.03 10.95
CA VAL A 32 8.90 12.69 9.90
C VAL A 32 8.39 14.13 9.76
N SER A 33 9.28 15.11 9.87
CA SER A 33 8.93 16.53 9.81
C SER A 33 9.65 17.24 8.68
N PHE A 34 8.98 18.22 8.05
CA PHE A 34 9.65 19.12 7.12
C PHE A 34 10.90 19.73 7.77
N PRO A 35 12.05 19.81 7.07
CA PRO A 35 12.28 19.57 5.64
C PRO A 35 12.73 18.15 5.26
N ALA A 36 12.60 17.17 6.16
CA ALA A 36 13.02 15.80 5.90
C ALA A 36 12.26 15.19 4.71
N ILE A 37 12.95 14.30 3.98
CA ILE A 37 12.40 13.57 2.84
C ILE A 37 11.89 12.23 3.34
N ALA A 38 10.60 11.96 3.13
CA ALA A 38 10.02 10.66 3.45
C ALA A 38 10.18 9.69 2.27
N GLU A 39 10.64 8.48 2.55
CA GLU A 39 10.77 7.38 1.58
C GLU A 39 9.72 6.31 1.89
N LEU A 40 8.92 5.93 0.88
CA LEU A 40 7.91 4.89 1.02
C LEU A 40 8.40 3.62 0.34
N ALA A 41 8.48 2.53 1.10
CA ALA A 41 8.76 1.19 0.60
C ALA A 41 7.48 0.36 0.57
N MET A 42 7.41 -0.58 -0.37
CA MET A 42 6.29 -1.52 -0.50
C MET A 42 6.79 -2.93 -0.78
N ARG A 43 6.15 -3.91 -0.15
CA ARG A 43 6.32 -5.34 -0.48
C ARG A 43 4.98 -6.07 -0.47
N VAL A 44 4.97 -7.29 -1.01
CA VAL A 44 3.82 -8.20 -0.91
C VAL A 44 4.11 -9.23 0.16
N ASN A 45 3.26 -9.26 1.18
CA ASN A 45 3.31 -10.21 2.29
C ASN A 45 2.57 -11.52 1.97
N LYS A 46 1.44 -11.42 1.25
CA LYS A 46 0.63 -12.57 0.86
C LYS A 46 0.01 -12.34 -0.52
N LEU A 47 0.16 -13.34 -1.38
CA LEU A 47 -0.43 -13.35 -2.73
C LEU A 47 -1.45 -14.47 -2.84
N GLY A 48 -2.73 -14.10 -2.93
CA GLY A 48 -3.85 -15.04 -3.09
C GLY A 48 -4.32 -15.16 -4.54
N LYS A 49 -5.46 -15.82 -4.75
CA LYS A 49 -6.06 -15.98 -6.09
C LYS A 49 -6.59 -14.66 -6.66
N SER A 50 -7.34 -13.92 -5.85
CA SER A 50 -8.01 -12.66 -6.22
C SER A 50 -7.70 -11.54 -5.23
N SER A 51 -6.71 -11.72 -4.35
CA SER A 51 -6.33 -10.72 -3.35
C SER A 51 -4.83 -10.69 -3.10
N VAL A 52 -4.35 -9.56 -2.62
CA VAL A 52 -2.95 -9.29 -2.29
C VAL A 52 -2.92 -8.53 -0.97
N THR A 53 -2.06 -8.96 -0.06
CA THR A 53 -1.73 -8.22 1.15
C THR A 53 -0.38 -7.54 0.93
N TYR A 54 -0.40 -6.21 0.85
CA TYR A 54 0.77 -5.36 0.79
C TYR A 54 1.16 -4.88 2.18
N GLU A 55 2.44 -4.69 2.38
CA GLU A 55 2.98 -3.91 3.48
C GLU A 55 3.65 -2.67 2.91
N LEU A 56 3.35 -1.53 3.52
CA LEU A 56 3.93 -0.23 3.22
C LEU A 56 4.74 0.19 4.44
N ALA A 57 5.96 0.63 4.22
CA ALA A 57 6.84 1.13 5.28
C ALA A 57 7.32 2.54 4.92
N LEU A 58 7.25 3.45 5.89
CA LEU A 58 7.70 4.83 5.77
C LEU A 58 9.06 4.96 6.46
N PHE A 59 10.03 5.52 5.75
CA PHE A 59 11.36 5.85 6.24
C PHE A 59 11.61 7.35 6.10
N GLU A 60 12.57 7.86 6.85
CA GLU A 60 13.22 9.12 6.53
C GLU A 60 14.43 8.80 5.64
N LYS A 61 14.68 9.61 4.61
CA LYS A 61 15.77 9.37 3.65
C LYS A 61 17.11 9.18 4.37
N GLU A 62 17.85 8.13 3.98
CA GLU A 62 19.14 7.74 4.57
C GLU A 62 19.07 7.25 6.03
N VAL A 63 17.86 7.04 6.57
CA VAL A 63 17.65 6.45 7.89
C VAL A 63 17.06 5.05 7.72
N ASP A 64 17.80 4.03 8.17
CA ASP A 64 17.40 2.62 8.03
C ASP A 64 16.23 2.23 8.95
N GLU A 65 15.96 3.02 10.00
CA GLU A 65 14.87 2.77 10.94
C GLU A 65 13.52 3.15 10.34
N VAL A 66 12.58 2.21 10.39
CA VAL A 66 11.21 2.44 9.95
C VAL A 66 10.50 3.43 10.89
N LYS A 67 9.84 4.42 10.30
CA LYS A 67 9.06 5.44 11.02
C LYS A 67 7.61 5.02 11.23
N SER A 68 7.05 4.29 10.26
CA SER A 68 5.70 3.72 10.35
C SER A 68 5.53 2.55 9.38
N VAL A 69 4.76 1.55 9.78
CA VAL A 69 4.36 0.42 8.92
C VAL A 69 2.84 0.36 8.82
N GLY A 70 2.33 0.06 7.63
CA GLY A 70 0.93 -0.17 7.36
C GLY A 70 0.71 -1.41 6.50
N GLU A 71 -0.39 -2.11 6.73
CA GLU A 71 -0.83 -3.23 5.90
C GLU A 71 -2.07 -2.85 5.08
N LEU A 72 -2.09 -3.27 3.82
CA LEU A 72 -3.15 -3.00 2.86
C LEU A 72 -3.56 -4.28 2.14
N VAL A 73 -4.83 -4.66 2.23
CA VAL A 73 -5.38 -5.75 1.42
C VAL A 73 -6.13 -5.19 0.22
N HIS A 74 -5.73 -5.60 -0.99
CA HIS A 74 -6.44 -5.32 -2.23
C HIS A 74 -7.11 -6.59 -2.75
N VAL A 75 -8.41 -6.51 -3.05
CA VAL A 75 -9.18 -7.56 -3.70
C VAL A 75 -9.50 -7.15 -5.14
N PHE A 76 -9.07 -7.96 -6.11
CA PHE A 76 -9.40 -7.79 -7.52
C PHE A 76 -10.82 -8.28 -7.79
N VAL A 77 -11.66 -7.38 -8.29
CA VAL A 77 -13.05 -7.66 -8.61
C VAL A 77 -13.33 -7.46 -10.11
N ASP A 78 -14.31 -8.19 -10.62
CA ASP A 78 -14.87 -7.94 -11.94
C ASP A 78 -15.67 -6.63 -11.92
N ARG A 79 -15.44 -5.76 -12.91
CA ARG A 79 -16.02 -4.42 -12.95
C ARG A 79 -17.55 -4.43 -13.10
N ALA A 80 -18.11 -5.40 -13.84
CA ALA A 80 -19.54 -5.47 -14.10
C ALA A 80 -20.32 -5.91 -12.85
N THR A 81 -19.71 -6.77 -12.03
CA THR A 81 -20.38 -7.41 -10.89
C THR A 81 -19.92 -6.91 -9.52
N GLY A 82 -18.76 -6.25 -9.43
CA GLY A 82 -18.13 -5.86 -8.16
C GLY A 82 -17.69 -7.05 -7.30
N ARG A 83 -17.74 -8.28 -7.82
CA ARG A 83 -17.38 -9.50 -7.09
C ARG A 83 -15.99 -9.98 -7.48
N PRO A 84 -15.26 -10.69 -6.58
CA PRO A 84 -13.98 -11.29 -6.94
C PRO A 84 -14.11 -12.21 -8.15
N SER A 85 -13.26 -12.02 -9.14
CA SER A 85 -13.28 -12.86 -10.34
C SER A 85 -13.00 -14.32 -9.99
N THR A 86 -13.82 -15.25 -10.50
CA THR A 86 -13.57 -16.70 -10.39
C THR A 86 -12.29 -17.13 -11.08
N LYS A 87 -11.85 -16.39 -12.10
CA LYS A 87 -10.57 -16.59 -12.80
C LYS A 87 -9.37 -16.00 -12.04
N GLY A 88 -9.61 -15.25 -10.95
CA GLY A 88 -8.55 -14.60 -10.19
C GLY A 88 -8.07 -13.28 -10.79
N MET A 89 -7.01 -12.71 -10.21
CA MET A 89 -6.31 -11.57 -10.80
C MET A 89 -5.61 -11.96 -12.10
N ASN A 90 -5.42 -10.99 -12.99
CA ASN A 90 -4.72 -11.15 -14.25
C ASN A 90 -3.29 -11.69 -14.06
N GLU A 91 -2.83 -12.51 -15.01
CA GLU A 91 -1.53 -13.19 -14.94
C GLU A 91 -0.34 -12.23 -14.97
N THR A 92 -0.36 -11.20 -15.82
CA THR A 92 0.67 -10.15 -15.86
C THR A 92 0.79 -9.45 -14.51
N MET A 93 -0.34 -9.15 -13.86
CA MET A 93 -0.35 -8.56 -12.51
C MET A 93 0.26 -9.50 -11.48
N ARG A 94 -0.14 -10.77 -11.50
CA ARG A 94 0.40 -11.78 -10.59
C ARG A 94 1.91 -11.93 -10.74
N CYS A 95 2.42 -12.09 -11.96
CA CYS A 95 3.86 -12.20 -12.20
C CYS A 95 4.63 -10.96 -11.71
N GLY A 96 4.06 -9.76 -11.87
CA GLY A 96 4.67 -8.54 -11.33
C GLY A 96 4.73 -8.55 -9.79
N LEU A 97 3.64 -8.97 -9.14
CA LEU A 97 3.54 -9.02 -7.67
C LEU A 97 4.40 -10.11 -7.04
N GLU A 98 4.60 -11.23 -7.73
CA GLU A 98 5.52 -12.30 -7.30
C GLU A 98 6.96 -11.81 -7.15
N ARG A 99 7.39 -10.79 -7.92
CA ARG A 99 8.75 -10.25 -7.84
C ARG A 99 9.03 -9.47 -6.55
N ILE A 100 7.98 -9.00 -5.90
CA ILE A 100 8.04 -8.25 -4.62
C ILE A 100 7.40 -9.05 -3.48
N LEU A 101 7.08 -10.32 -3.70
CA LEU A 101 6.60 -11.25 -2.69
C LEU A 101 7.77 -11.66 -1.80
N VAL A 102 7.62 -11.47 -0.49
CA VAL A 102 8.62 -11.96 0.46
C VAL A 102 8.52 -13.47 0.63
N GLY A 103 9.66 -14.16 0.56
CA GLY A 103 9.76 -15.59 0.86
C GLY A 103 9.58 -15.83 2.36
N ALA A 104 8.66 -16.74 2.71
CA ALA A 104 8.23 -17.07 4.08
C ALA A 104 7.63 -15.87 4.85
N TYR A 105 6.32 -15.70 4.74
CA TYR A 105 5.53 -14.77 5.57
C TYR A 105 5.61 -15.18 7.05
N HIS A 106 6.35 -14.42 7.86
CA HIS A 106 6.19 -14.43 9.32
C HIS A 106 5.31 -13.25 9.71
N SER A 107 4.00 -13.50 9.88
CA SER A 107 3.11 -12.55 10.54
C SER A 107 3.67 -12.29 11.95
N LYS A 108 4.08 -11.07 12.25
CA LYS A 108 4.33 -10.59 13.62
C LYS A 108 3.21 -9.63 14.05
N LEU A 109 1.97 -10.09 13.86
CA LEU A 109 0.81 -9.63 14.61
C LEU A 109 0.35 -10.78 15.50
#